data_AF-A0A2R7QNE8-F1
#
_entry.id   AF-A0A2R7QNE8-F1
#
_cell.length_a   1.000
_cell.length_b   1.000
_cell.length_c   1.000
_cell.angle_alpha   90.00
_cell.angle_beta   90.00
_cell.angle_gamma   90.00
#
_symmetry.space_group_name_H-M   'P 1'
#
loop_
_entity.id
_entity.type
_entity.pdbx_description
1 polymer ?
#
loop_
_entity_poly.entity_id
_entity_poly.type
_entity_poly.pdbx_seq_one_letter_code
_entity_poly.pdbx_strand_id
1 'polypeptide(L)'
;APLGRRAMAVVCARRDGLVANITRWVRFDAGTPEELDAEARIAAVEADIFDATVPGARLDSIFGEIKSAYVRHGFGAEQWEQHHQGGPAGYAGRDPRVTAGVTDTVVLNQPFTWNPSGPGVKIEDTVQVTGAGLVVLTVDERWPSTTVNGLRRPVTLQL
;
A
#
# COMPACT_ATOMS: atom_id res chain seq x y z
N ALA A 1 2.13 2.38 28.72
CA ALA A 1 1.59 1.00 28.72
C ALA A 1 2.56 0.10 27.97
N PRO A 2 2.70 -1.19 28.32
CA PRO A 2 3.52 -2.14 27.55
C PRO A 2 2.98 -2.32 26.13
N LEU A 3 3.85 -2.76 25.22
CA LEU A 3 3.45 -3.15 23.86
C LEU A 3 2.52 -4.37 23.94
N GLY A 4 1.44 -4.36 23.16
CA GLY A 4 0.48 -5.47 23.12
C GLY A 4 0.97 -6.65 22.26
N ARG A 5 0.02 -7.48 21.80
CA ARG A 5 0.28 -8.67 20.96
C ARG A 5 0.92 -8.37 19.60
N ARG A 6 0.74 -7.15 19.09
CA ARG A 6 1.24 -6.70 17.78
C ARG A 6 1.53 -5.21 17.76
N ALA A 7 2.35 -4.78 16.80
CA ALA A 7 2.66 -3.38 16.58
C ALA A 7 2.81 -3.07 15.08
N MET A 8 2.44 -1.85 14.71
CA MET A 8 2.62 -1.30 13.36
C MET A 8 3.62 -0.16 13.40
N ALA A 9 4.62 -0.20 12.53
CA ALA A 9 5.53 0.91 12.27
C ALA A 9 5.18 1.53 10.93
N VAL A 10 4.87 2.83 10.92
CA VAL A 10 4.69 3.64 9.70
C VAL A 10 5.88 4.59 9.63
N VAL A 11 6.67 4.48 8.56
CA VAL A 11 7.94 5.20 8.44
C VAL A 11 7.99 5.94 7.12
N CYS A 12 8.27 7.24 7.20
CA CYS A 12 8.59 8.09 6.05
C CYS A 12 10.06 8.49 6.14
N ALA A 13 10.93 7.67 5.56
CA ALA A 13 12.37 7.94 5.55
C ALA A 13 12.71 8.94 4.46
N ARG A 14 13.51 9.96 4.78
CA ARG A 14 13.94 10.99 3.82
C ARG A 14 15.45 10.93 3.59
N ARG A 15 15.86 10.95 2.33
CA ARG A 15 17.25 11.11 1.92
C ARG A 15 17.32 11.96 0.65
N ASP A 16 18.24 12.93 0.63
CA ASP A 16 18.48 13.81 -0.53
C ASP A 16 17.21 14.50 -1.06
N GLY A 17 16.25 14.76 -0.17
CA GLY A 17 14.95 15.36 -0.52
C GLY A 17 13.84 14.36 -0.82
N LEU A 18 14.15 13.14 -1.24
CA LEU A 18 13.17 12.11 -1.58
C LEU A 18 12.67 11.37 -0.33
N VAL A 19 11.39 10.98 -0.35
CA VAL A 19 10.70 10.26 0.72
C VAL A 19 10.37 8.84 0.27
N ALA A 20 10.82 7.87 1.05
CA ALA A 20 10.39 6.47 0.97
C ALA A 20 9.42 6.19 2.13
N ASN A 21 8.19 5.83 1.78
CA ASN A 21 7.13 5.48 2.72
C ASN A 21 7.00 3.96 2.82
N ILE A 22 6.96 3.44 4.04
CA ILE A 22 6.70 2.02 4.33
C ILE A 22 5.78 1.87 5.54
N THR A 23 4.98 0.81 5.53
CA THR A 23 4.32 0.30 6.73
C THR A 23 4.77 -1.14 6.98
N ARG A 24 5.06 -1.49 8.24
CA ARG A 24 5.47 -2.83 8.67
C ARG A 24 4.74 -3.25 9.93
N TRP A 25 4.33 -4.51 9.99
CA TRP A 25 3.68 -5.11 11.16
C TRP A 25 4.57 -6.16 11.81
N VAL A 26 4.66 -6.12 13.14
CA VAL A 26 5.22 -7.20 13.96
C VAL A 26 4.14 -7.79 14.85
N ARG A 27 4.20 -9.09 15.11
CA ARG A 27 3.36 -9.79 16.08
C ARG A 27 4.19 -10.73 16.95
N PHE A 28 3.75 -10.95 18.18
CA PHE A 28 4.40 -11.81 19.18
C PHE A 28 3.63 -13.11 19.44
N ASP A 29 2.70 -13.44 18.54
CA ASP A 29 1.92 -14.67 18.55
C ASP A 29 1.65 -15.14 17.11
N ALA A 30 0.86 -16.20 16.96
CA ALA A 30 0.57 -16.79 15.66
C ALA A 30 -0.34 -15.93 14.75
N GLY A 31 -0.99 -14.90 15.27
CA GLY A 31 -2.13 -14.22 14.66
C GLY A 31 -3.42 -15.05 14.76
N THR A 32 -4.58 -14.39 14.73
CA THR A 32 -5.86 -15.10 14.59
C THR A 32 -6.18 -15.39 13.12
N PRO A 33 -7.05 -16.38 12.81
CA PRO A 33 -7.48 -16.60 11.43
C PRO A 33 -8.05 -15.36 10.74
N GLU A 34 -8.79 -14.52 11.49
CA GLU A 34 -9.37 -13.27 11.00
C GLU A 34 -8.30 -12.23 10.68
N GLU A 35 -7.23 -12.15 11.47
CA GLU A 35 -6.10 -11.25 11.20
C GLU A 35 -5.35 -11.69 9.94
N LEU A 36 -5.06 -12.98 9.80
CA LEU A 36 -4.37 -13.55 8.64
C LEU A 36 -5.20 -13.38 7.35
N ASP A 37 -6.51 -13.58 7.44
CA ASP A 37 -7.43 -13.32 6.33
C ASP A 37 -7.46 -11.84 5.95
N ALA A 38 -7.54 -10.92 6.94
CA ALA A 38 -7.50 -9.49 6.69
C ALA A 38 -6.17 -9.03 6.04
N GLU A 39 -5.04 -9.61 6.46
CA GLU A 39 -3.72 -9.40 5.85
C GLU A 39 -3.71 -9.81 4.37
N ALA A 40 -4.25 -10.98 4.04
CA ALA A 40 -4.35 -11.44 2.66
C ALA A 40 -5.28 -10.54 1.81
N ARG A 41 -6.46 -10.19 2.35
CA ARG A 41 -7.44 -9.34 1.64
C ARG A 41 -6.92 -7.94 1.39
N ILE A 42 -6.23 -7.30 2.36
CA ILE A 42 -5.69 -5.95 2.12
C ILE A 42 -4.56 -5.95 1.09
N ALA A 43 -3.76 -7.02 1.03
CA ALA A 43 -2.75 -7.18 0.00
C ALA A 43 -3.39 -7.38 -1.39
N ALA A 44 -4.55 -8.03 -1.47
CA ALA A 44 -5.32 -8.14 -2.70
C ALA A 44 -5.92 -6.79 -3.13
N VAL A 45 -6.39 -5.95 -2.19
CA VAL A 45 -6.78 -4.55 -2.48
C VAL A 45 -5.60 -3.79 -3.08
N GLU A 46 -4.41 -3.89 -2.48
CA GLU A 46 -3.21 -3.24 -3.00
C GLU A 46 -2.84 -3.73 -4.40
N ALA A 47 -2.95 -5.04 -4.67
CA ALA A 47 -2.69 -5.62 -5.97
C ALA A 47 -3.60 -5.05 -7.06
N ASP A 48 -4.90 -4.90 -6.79
CA ASP A 48 -5.85 -4.28 -7.73
C ASP A 48 -5.48 -2.80 -8.02
N ILE A 49 -5.04 -2.08 -7.00
CA ILE A 49 -4.59 -0.68 -7.15
C ILE A 49 -3.31 -0.63 -8.00
N PHE A 50 -2.38 -1.56 -7.80
CA PHE A 50 -1.16 -1.68 -8.60
C PHE A 50 -1.46 -2.02 -10.07
N ASP A 51 -2.41 -2.91 -10.34
CA ASP A 51 -2.84 -3.23 -11.71
C ASP A 51 -3.45 -2.03 -12.43
N ALA A 52 -4.13 -1.15 -11.69
CA ALA A 52 -4.64 0.11 -12.23
C ALA A 52 -3.56 1.20 -12.38
N THR A 53 -2.41 1.07 -11.70
CA THR A 53 -1.32 2.07 -11.70
C THR A 53 -0.38 1.85 -12.88
N VAL A 54 -0.87 2.10 -14.09
CA VAL A 54 -0.12 1.94 -15.34
C VAL A 54 0.10 3.28 -16.05
N PRO A 55 1.19 3.44 -16.84
CA PRO A 55 1.42 4.66 -17.61
C PRO A 55 0.20 5.06 -18.44
N GLY A 56 -0.21 6.33 -18.37
CA GLY A 56 -1.38 6.84 -19.07
C GLY A 56 -2.70 6.73 -18.29
N ALA A 57 -2.75 5.96 -17.19
CA ALA A 57 -3.94 5.91 -16.33
C ALA A 57 -4.14 7.24 -15.60
N ARG A 58 -5.40 7.66 -15.43
CA ARG A 58 -5.73 8.85 -14.65
C ARG A 58 -5.91 8.49 -13.17
N LEU A 59 -5.45 9.38 -12.29
CA LEU A 59 -5.53 9.17 -10.84
C LEU A 59 -6.98 9.08 -10.32
N ASP A 60 -7.92 9.81 -10.90
CA ASP A 60 -9.36 9.71 -10.57
C ASP A 60 -9.96 8.34 -10.90
N SER A 61 -9.44 7.69 -11.95
CA SER A 61 -9.86 6.36 -12.38
C SER A 61 -9.30 5.29 -11.46
N ILE A 62 -8.03 5.43 -11.05
CA ILE A 62 -7.42 4.59 -10.01
C ILE A 62 -8.16 4.76 -8.68
N PHE A 63 -8.60 5.98 -8.36
CA PHE A 63 -9.45 6.22 -7.18
C PHE A 63 -10.79 5.47 -7.25
N GLY A 64 -11.40 5.39 -8.43
CA GLY A 64 -12.56 4.53 -8.68
C GLY A 64 -12.26 3.05 -8.45
N GLU A 65 -11.09 2.57 -8.88
CA GLU A 65 -10.64 1.20 -8.64
C GLU A 65 -10.42 0.94 -7.15
N ILE A 66 -9.78 1.86 -6.42
CA ILE A 66 -9.58 1.76 -4.97
C ILE A 66 -10.92 1.47 -4.27
N LYS A 67 -11.95 2.26 -4.55
CA LYS A 67 -13.29 2.07 -3.95
C LYS A 67 -13.87 0.69 -4.27
N SER A 68 -13.74 0.27 -5.53
CA SER A 68 -14.23 -1.02 -6.00
C SER A 68 -13.48 -2.19 -5.37
N ALA A 69 -12.17 -2.08 -5.19
CA ALA A 69 -11.32 -3.09 -4.58
C ALA A 69 -11.67 -3.35 -3.11
N TYR A 70 -11.93 -2.31 -2.31
CA TYR A 70 -12.39 -2.49 -0.92
C TYR A 70 -13.69 -3.30 -0.83
N VAL A 71 -14.64 -3.07 -1.74
CA VAL A 71 -15.89 -3.84 -1.80
C VAL A 71 -15.61 -5.27 -2.23
N ARG A 72 -14.82 -5.45 -3.30
CA ARG A 72 -14.43 -6.75 -3.87
C ARG A 72 -13.79 -7.67 -2.84
N HIS A 73 -12.95 -7.10 -1.96
CA HIS A 73 -12.21 -7.83 -0.92
C HIS A 73 -12.86 -7.74 0.47
N GLY A 74 -14.16 -7.45 0.53
CA GLY A 74 -14.96 -7.66 1.75
C GLY A 74 -14.70 -6.68 2.89
N PHE A 75 -14.11 -5.52 2.63
CA PHE A 75 -13.94 -4.45 3.62
C PHE A 75 -15.12 -3.48 3.67
N GLY A 76 -15.97 -3.48 2.64
CA GLY A 76 -17.16 -2.64 2.55
C GLY A 76 -16.92 -1.30 1.83
N ALA A 77 -18.02 -0.66 1.44
CA ALA A 77 -18.01 0.51 0.56
C ALA A 77 -17.48 1.79 1.23
N GLU A 78 -17.46 1.84 2.56
CA GLU A 78 -17.06 3.02 3.36
C GLU A 78 -15.64 2.91 3.91
N GLN A 79 -14.96 1.75 3.76
CA GLN A 79 -13.66 1.54 4.38
C GLN A 79 -12.58 2.48 3.82
N TRP A 80 -12.64 2.78 2.51
CA TRP A 80 -11.68 3.68 1.87
C TRP A 80 -11.76 5.12 2.43
N GLU A 81 -12.88 5.51 3.04
CA GLU A 81 -13.10 6.85 3.57
C GLU A 81 -12.36 7.08 4.89
N GLN A 82 -12.06 6.00 5.61
CA GLN A 82 -11.47 6.07 6.95
C GLN A 82 -10.05 6.65 6.95
N HIS A 83 -9.34 6.55 5.81
CA HIS A 83 -8.00 7.08 5.62
C HIS A 83 -7.77 7.52 4.17
N HIS A 84 -6.79 8.40 3.93
CA HIS A 84 -6.36 8.65 2.54
C HIS A 84 -5.70 7.39 1.98
N GLN A 85 -5.83 7.16 0.68
CA GLN A 85 -5.44 5.88 0.05
C GLN A 85 -4.08 5.89 -0.63
N GLY A 86 -3.44 7.06 -0.67
CA GLY A 86 -2.10 7.24 -1.18
C GLY A 86 -2.09 8.09 -2.45
N GLY A 87 -1.11 7.86 -3.33
CA GLY A 87 -0.94 8.63 -4.55
C GLY A 87 0.52 8.66 -5.02
N PRO A 88 0.83 9.52 -6.00
CA PRO A 88 2.20 9.82 -6.37
C PRO A 88 3.03 10.24 -5.15
N ALA A 89 4.30 9.88 -5.17
CA ALA A 89 5.28 10.20 -4.13
C ALA A 89 6.53 10.83 -4.76
N GLY A 90 7.55 11.13 -3.94
CA GLY A 90 8.79 11.72 -4.41
C GLY A 90 9.37 12.63 -3.34
N TYR A 91 9.38 13.94 -3.59
CA TYR A 91 9.88 14.95 -2.63
C TYR A 91 8.91 15.21 -1.46
N ALA A 92 7.68 14.71 -1.56
CA ALA A 92 6.72 14.67 -0.48
C ALA A 92 6.19 13.25 -0.30
N GLY A 93 5.65 12.97 0.89
CA GLY A 93 5.07 11.67 1.20
C GLY A 93 3.92 11.31 0.26
N ARG A 94 3.13 12.32 -0.17
CA ARG A 94 2.11 12.23 -1.23
C ARG A 94 2.00 13.58 -1.94
N ASP A 95 2.04 13.59 -3.26
CA ASP A 95 1.94 14.82 -4.06
C ASP A 95 1.31 14.58 -5.45
N PRO A 96 -0.02 14.68 -5.59
CA PRO A 96 -1.00 14.88 -4.51
C PRO A 96 -1.43 13.57 -3.83
N ARG A 97 -2.18 13.67 -2.74
CA ARG A 97 -3.04 12.55 -2.29
C ARG A 97 -4.15 12.36 -3.30
N VAL A 98 -4.40 11.12 -3.70
CA VAL A 98 -5.45 10.82 -4.67
C VAL A 98 -6.83 11.14 -4.09
N THR A 99 -7.68 11.75 -4.90
CA THR A 99 -9.11 11.96 -4.63
C THR A 99 -9.86 11.92 -5.97
N ALA A 100 -11.19 11.98 -5.94
CA ALA A 100 -12.01 12.07 -7.15
C ALA A 100 -11.75 13.34 -7.99
N GLY A 101 -11.15 14.39 -7.40
CA GLY A 101 -10.82 15.63 -8.11
C GLY A 101 -9.40 15.67 -8.68
N VAL A 102 -8.57 14.66 -8.40
CA VAL A 102 -7.18 14.60 -8.88
C VAL A 102 -7.18 13.88 -10.23
N THR A 103 -6.86 14.61 -11.29
CA THR A 103 -7.03 14.15 -12.67
C THR A 103 -5.72 13.91 -13.43
N ASP A 104 -4.60 14.07 -12.72
CA ASP A 104 -3.26 13.83 -13.25
C ASP A 104 -3.13 12.41 -13.81
N THR A 105 -2.17 12.25 -14.71
CA THR A 105 -1.90 10.99 -15.40
C THR A 105 -0.64 10.36 -14.85
N VAL A 106 -0.66 9.05 -14.64
CA VAL A 106 0.53 8.24 -14.29
C VAL A 106 1.56 8.34 -15.42
N VAL A 107 2.79 8.69 -15.09
CA VAL A 107 3.91 8.76 -16.05
C VAL A 107 5.01 7.74 -15.73
N LEU A 108 5.81 7.41 -16.75
CA LEU A 108 6.96 6.53 -16.57
C LEU A 108 7.97 7.11 -15.57
N ASN A 109 8.60 6.21 -14.81
CA ASN A 109 9.59 6.48 -13.76
C ASN A 109 9.04 7.27 -12.57
N GLN A 110 7.72 7.47 -12.47
CA GLN A 110 7.09 8.12 -11.34
C GLN A 110 6.98 7.15 -10.15
N PRO A 111 7.40 7.58 -8.95
CA PRO A 111 7.16 6.80 -7.75
C PRO A 111 5.75 7.02 -7.21
N PHE A 112 5.18 5.97 -6.64
CA PHE A 112 3.88 5.94 -5.98
C PHE A 112 4.03 5.35 -4.59
N THR A 113 3.10 5.71 -3.72
CA THR A 113 2.87 4.97 -2.49
C THR A 113 1.36 4.85 -2.28
N TRP A 114 0.85 3.65 -2.52
CA TRP A 114 -0.50 3.27 -2.13
C TRP A 114 -0.46 2.66 -0.74
N ASN A 115 -1.50 2.90 0.07
CA ASN A 115 -1.48 2.47 1.45
C ASN A 115 -2.83 2.01 2.00
N PRO A 116 -3.47 1.03 1.33
CA PRO A 116 -4.76 0.54 1.75
C PRO A 116 -4.71 0.00 3.19
N SER A 117 -5.76 0.28 3.95
CA SER A 117 -5.88 -0.06 5.36
C SER A 117 -7.32 -0.39 5.74
N GLY A 118 -7.47 -1.36 6.64
CA GLY A 118 -8.73 -1.76 7.26
C GLY A 118 -8.60 -1.87 8.78
N PRO A 119 -9.63 -2.34 9.49
CA PRO A 119 -9.59 -2.56 10.93
C PRO A 119 -8.40 -3.47 11.30
N GLY A 120 -7.37 -2.87 11.91
CA GLY A 120 -6.20 -3.61 12.36
C GLY A 120 -5.31 -4.19 11.26
N VAL A 121 -5.38 -3.67 10.02
CA VAL A 121 -4.55 -4.14 8.91
C VAL A 121 -4.15 -2.97 8.02
N LYS A 122 -2.91 -2.98 7.53
CA LYS A 122 -2.40 -1.99 6.57
C LYS A 122 -1.19 -2.55 5.83
N ILE A 123 -1.09 -2.25 4.54
CA ILE A 123 0.08 -2.54 3.71
C ILE A 123 0.53 -1.25 3.00
N GLU A 124 1.84 -1.05 2.89
CA GLU A 124 2.40 0.14 2.22
C GLU A 124 3.87 -0.10 1.86
N ASP A 125 4.21 0.18 0.61
CA ASP A 125 5.58 0.39 0.14
C ASP A 125 5.63 1.52 -0.88
N THR A 126 6.82 2.04 -1.10
CA THR A 126 7.08 2.91 -2.23
C THR A 126 7.43 2.07 -3.45
N VAL A 127 6.75 2.30 -4.55
CA VAL A 127 6.93 1.61 -5.83
C VAL A 127 7.25 2.62 -6.93
N GLN A 128 7.86 2.18 -8.02
CA GLN A 128 8.10 3.00 -9.21
C GLN A 128 7.45 2.34 -10.43
N VAL A 129 6.72 3.13 -11.20
CA VAL A 129 6.18 2.70 -12.50
C VAL A 129 7.33 2.74 -13.51
N THR A 130 7.65 1.61 -14.14
CA THR A 130 8.69 1.52 -15.18
C THR A 130 8.11 1.01 -16.50
N GLY A 131 8.91 1.02 -17.57
CA GLY A 131 8.50 0.43 -18.85
C GLY A 131 8.27 -1.08 -18.82
N ALA A 132 8.79 -1.77 -17.79
CA ALA A 132 8.61 -3.20 -17.59
C ALA A 132 7.53 -3.55 -16.54
N GLY A 133 6.87 -2.54 -15.96
CA GLY A 133 5.91 -2.69 -14.87
C GLY A 133 6.36 -2.02 -13.57
N LEU A 134 5.66 -2.34 -12.48
CA LEU A 134 5.97 -1.78 -11.15
C LEU A 134 7.20 -2.44 -10.53
N VAL A 135 8.06 -1.62 -9.93
CA VAL A 135 9.22 -2.06 -9.13
C VAL A 135 9.05 -1.58 -7.70
N VAL A 136 9.14 -2.49 -6.73
CA VAL A 136 9.10 -2.13 -5.30
C VAL A 136 10.46 -1.58 -4.88
N LEU A 137 10.50 -0.32 -4.43
CA LEU A 137 11.75 0.37 -4.07
C LEU A 137 12.18 0.11 -2.62
N THR A 138 11.24 -0.32 -1.77
CA THR A 138 11.43 -0.47 -0.32
C THR A 138 11.46 -1.93 0.14
N VAL A 139 11.98 -2.82 -0.71
CA VAL A 139 12.22 -4.21 -0.35
C VAL A 139 13.33 -4.29 0.71
N ASP A 140 13.08 -5.03 1.78
CA ASP A 140 14.09 -5.41 2.78
C ASP A 140 14.17 -6.94 2.82
N GLU A 141 15.33 -7.51 2.49
CA GLU A 141 15.51 -8.96 2.49
C GLU A 141 15.44 -9.59 3.88
N ARG A 142 15.65 -8.80 4.93
CA ARG A 142 15.52 -9.24 6.32
C ARG A 142 14.07 -9.29 6.77
N TRP A 143 13.15 -8.72 6.00
CA TRP A 143 11.73 -8.72 6.29
C TRP A 143 11.02 -9.87 5.55
N PRO A 144 10.14 -10.64 6.22
CA PRO A 144 9.41 -11.70 5.56
C PRO A 144 8.47 -11.11 4.49
N SER A 145 8.32 -11.85 3.40
CA SER A 145 7.53 -11.40 2.26
C SER A 145 6.88 -12.57 1.55
N THR A 146 5.77 -12.29 0.87
CA THR A 146 5.12 -13.22 -0.06
C THR A 146 4.98 -12.59 -1.44
N THR A 147 4.66 -13.38 -2.45
CA THR A 147 4.34 -12.89 -3.78
C THR A 147 2.83 -12.66 -3.88
N VAL A 148 2.44 -11.43 -4.23
CA VAL A 148 1.06 -11.06 -4.53
C VAL A 148 1.05 -10.46 -5.92
N ASN A 149 0.32 -11.10 -6.84
CA ASN A 149 0.24 -10.70 -8.25
C ASN A 149 1.62 -10.43 -8.90
N GLY A 150 2.57 -11.34 -8.68
CA GLY A 150 3.93 -11.23 -9.22
C GLY A 150 4.87 -10.24 -8.50
N LEU A 151 4.37 -9.45 -7.53
CA LEU A 151 5.16 -8.50 -6.76
C LEU A 151 5.50 -9.05 -5.37
N ARG A 152 6.72 -8.79 -4.90
CA ARG A 152 7.16 -9.11 -3.53
C ARG A 152 6.53 -8.10 -2.57
N ARG A 153 5.66 -8.58 -1.68
CA ARG A 153 4.94 -7.76 -0.69
C ARG A 153 5.34 -8.15 0.74
N PRO A 154 5.48 -7.20 1.67
CA PRO A 154 5.82 -7.49 3.05
C PRO A 154 4.66 -8.25 3.71
N VAL A 155 4.99 -9.24 4.55
CA VAL A 155 4.02 -9.85 5.46
C VAL A 155 4.34 -9.44 6.90
N THR A 156 3.40 -9.66 7.81
CA THR A 156 3.62 -9.44 9.23
C THR A 156 4.76 -10.33 9.74
N LEU A 157 5.76 -9.72 10.38
CA LEU A 157 6.86 -10.43 11.02
C LEU A 157 6.39 -11.02 12.34
N GLN A 158 6.41 -12.33 12.44
CA GLN A 158 6.15 -13.06 13.69
C GLN A 158 7.49 -13.30 14.41
N LEU A 159 7.60 -12.79 15.64
CA LEU A 159 8.76 -12.91 16.52
C LEU A 159 8.59 -14.01 17.56
#